data_AF-A0A4Q3EID8-F1
#
_entry.id   AF-A0A4Q3EID8-F1
#
_cell.length_a   1.000
_cell.length_b   1.000
_cell.length_c   1.000
_cell.angle_alpha   90.00
_cell.angle_beta   90.00
_cell.angle_gamma   90.00
#
_symmetry.space_group_name_H-M   'P 1'
#
loop_
_entity.id
_entity.type
_entity.pdbx_description
1 polymer ?
#
loop_
_entity_poly.entity_id
_entity_poly.type
_entity_poly.pdbx_seq_one_letter_code
_entity_poly.pdbx_strand_id
1 'polypeptide(L)'
;MKNLLFIMCVAFLPVVVNAQSTNPKYDAALAQELGADDYGMKSYVLVILKSGTNTTADKATIDSAFKGHMANMGKLVKDNKLIVAGPLGKNDKNYRGIFILNVKTIDEAKL
;
A
#
# COMPACT_ATOMS: atom_id res chain seq x y z
N MET A 1 -53.07 11.67 22.07
CA MET A 1 -52.23 10.45 22.21
C MET A 1 -51.26 10.25 21.05
N LYS A 2 -51.69 10.35 19.77
CA LYS A 2 -50.78 10.25 18.60
C LYS A 2 -49.60 11.24 18.62
N ASN A 3 -49.85 12.49 19.01
CA ASN A 3 -48.79 13.52 19.06
C ASN A 3 -47.81 13.32 20.23
N LEU A 4 -48.25 12.66 21.31
CA LEU A 4 -47.40 12.36 22.47
C LEU A 4 -46.43 11.20 22.16
N LEU A 5 -46.90 10.21 21.38
CA LEU A 5 -46.07 9.10 20.88
C LEU A 5 -45.01 9.59 19.88
N PHE A 6 -45.36 10.59 19.05
CA PHE A 6 -44.44 11.18 18.06
C PHE A 6 -43.32 11.99 18.71
N ILE A 7 -43.63 12.75 19.76
CA ILE A 7 -42.63 13.52 20.54
C ILE A 7 -41.66 12.56 21.26
N MET A 8 -42.16 11.43 21.77
CA MET A 8 -41.32 10.43 22.43
C MET A 8 -40.32 9.75 21.46
N CYS A 9 -40.69 9.54 20.20
CA CYS A 9 -39.78 9.01 19.18
C CYS A 9 -38.67 10.02 18.78
N VAL A 10 -38.98 11.31 18.68
CA VAL A 10 -37.99 12.34 18.31
C VAL A 10 -36.98 12.60 19.44
N ALA A 11 -37.42 12.51 20.70
CA ALA A 11 -36.56 12.71 21.86
C ALA A 11 -35.47 11.64 22.04
N PHE A 12 -35.61 10.46 21.42
CA PHE A 12 -34.63 9.37 21.49
C PHE A 12 -33.63 9.32 20.31
N LEU A 13 -33.79 10.15 19.28
CA LEU A 13 -32.83 10.21 18.15
C LEU A 13 -31.41 10.67 18.51
N PRO A 14 -31.15 11.61 19.45
CA PRO A 14 -29.78 12.10 19.66
C PRO A 14 -28.88 11.14 20.44
N VAL A 15 -29.41 10.05 21.02
CA VAL A 15 -28.63 9.12 21.86
C VAL A 15 -27.81 8.10 21.05
N VAL A 16 -28.07 7.95 19.74
CA VAL A 16 -27.40 6.96 18.88
C VAL A 16 -26.24 7.52 18.04
N VAL A 17 -25.84 8.78 18.22
CA VAL A 17 -24.78 9.44 17.41
C VAL A 17 -23.43 9.49 18.14
N ASN A 18 -22.98 8.39 18.75
CA ASN A 18 -21.64 8.27 19.35
C ASN A 18 -20.76 7.24 18.62
N ALA A 19 -20.81 7.22 17.28
CA ALA A 19 -19.97 6.33 16.46
C ALA A 19 -18.63 6.97 16.03
N GLN A 20 -18.42 8.25 16.29
CA GLN A 20 -17.19 8.95 15.89
C GLN A 20 -16.18 8.94 17.04
N SER A 21 -15.37 7.88 17.14
CA SER A 21 -14.15 7.93 17.94
C SER A 21 -13.15 8.82 17.20
N THR A 22 -13.07 10.10 17.56
CA THR A 22 -12.03 10.99 17.03
C THR A 22 -10.68 10.49 17.50
N ASN A 23 -9.81 10.07 16.58
CA ASN A 23 -8.44 9.68 16.92
C ASN A 23 -7.68 10.93 17.37
N PRO A 24 -7.34 11.09 18.67
CA PRO A 24 -6.69 12.29 19.17
C PRO A 24 -5.27 12.49 18.62
N LYS A 25 -4.72 11.49 17.90
CA LYS A 25 -3.41 11.54 17.25
C LYS A 25 -3.49 11.76 15.73
N TYR A 26 -4.68 11.99 15.18
CA TYR A 26 -4.81 12.23 13.75
C TYR A 26 -4.24 13.60 13.38
N ASP A 27 -3.31 13.61 12.43
CA ASP A 27 -2.75 14.81 11.83
C ASP A 27 -3.24 14.93 10.38
N ALA A 28 -4.19 15.84 10.16
CA ALA A 28 -4.82 16.03 8.86
C ALA A 28 -3.85 16.57 7.81
N ALA A 29 -2.90 17.44 8.21
CA ALA A 29 -1.94 18.02 7.29
C ALA A 29 -0.95 16.95 6.81
N LEU A 30 -0.47 16.12 7.72
CA LEU A 30 0.41 15.01 7.39
C LEU A 30 -0.30 13.96 6.54
N ALA A 31 -1.56 13.64 6.85
CA ALA A 31 -2.36 12.70 6.06
C ALA A 31 -2.49 13.19 4.61
N GLN A 32 -2.80 14.48 4.42
CA GLN A 32 -2.89 15.08 3.09
C GLN A 32 -1.54 15.08 2.36
N GLU A 33 -0.46 15.47 3.04
CA GLU A 33 0.89 15.51 2.47
C GLU A 33 1.34 14.13 1.98
N LEU A 34 1.09 13.08 2.77
CA LEU A 34 1.48 11.72 2.44
C LEU A 34 0.54 11.04 1.43
N GLY A 35 -0.63 11.63 1.16
CA GLY A 35 -1.66 11.05 0.29
C GLY A 35 -2.42 9.90 0.94
N ALA A 36 -2.71 10.04 2.23
CA ALA A 36 -3.53 9.11 2.99
C ALA A 36 -5.04 9.33 2.76
N ASP A 37 -5.85 8.33 3.09
CA ASP A 37 -7.31 8.38 3.11
C ASP A 37 -7.85 9.07 4.38
N ASP A 38 -9.18 9.13 4.52
CA ASP A 38 -9.88 9.74 5.66
C ASP A 38 -9.58 9.05 6.99
N TYR A 39 -9.04 7.82 6.96
CA TYR A 39 -8.59 7.09 8.14
C TYR A 39 -7.10 7.34 8.47
N GLY A 40 -6.40 8.14 7.65
CA GLY A 40 -4.97 8.37 7.78
C GLY A 40 -4.12 7.20 7.25
N MET A 41 -4.68 6.32 6.44
CA MET A 41 -3.96 5.20 5.82
C MET A 41 -3.50 5.52 4.40
N LYS A 42 -2.30 5.09 4.04
CA LYS A 42 -1.75 5.24 2.69
C LYS A 42 -1.65 3.90 1.98
N SER A 43 -2.09 3.87 0.72
CA SER A 43 -2.01 2.68 -0.13
C SER A 43 -0.63 2.48 -0.77
N TYR A 44 -0.25 1.22 -0.96
CA TYR A 44 0.98 0.79 -1.66
C TYR A 44 0.66 -0.38 -2.58
N VAL A 45 1.56 -0.65 -3.54
CA VAL A 45 1.48 -1.84 -4.39
C VAL A 45 2.50 -2.89 -3.93
N LEU A 46 1.99 -4.06 -3.57
CA LEU A 46 2.81 -5.24 -3.27
C LEU A 46 3.11 -6.01 -4.57
N VAL A 47 4.39 -6.22 -4.84
CA VAL A 47 4.87 -7.06 -5.95
C VAL A 47 5.49 -8.32 -5.38
N ILE A 48 5.08 -9.48 -5.92
CA ILE A 48 5.66 -10.78 -5.59
C ILE A 48 6.42 -11.31 -6.81
N LEU A 49 7.71 -11.55 -6.65
CA LEU A 49 8.58 -12.00 -7.74
C LEU A 49 8.60 -13.53 -7.83
N LYS A 50 8.59 -14.06 -9.06
CA LYS A 50 8.79 -15.47 -9.39
C LYS A 50 9.95 -15.60 -10.37
N SER A 51 10.57 -16.77 -10.41
CA SER A 51 11.56 -17.07 -11.46
C SER A 51 10.89 -17.03 -12.84
N GLY A 52 11.53 -16.33 -13.78
CA GLY A 52 11.16 -16.42 -15.20
C GLY A 52 11.58 -17.76 -15.81
N THR A 53 11.10 -18.04 -17.03
CA THR A 53 11.39 -19.27 -17.77
C THR A 53 12.73 -19.25 -18.51
N ASN A 54 13.34 -18.08 -18.68
CA ASN A 54 14.61 -17.93 -19.38
C ASN A 54 15.79 -18.39 -18.50
N THR A 55 16.47 -19.45 -18.94
CA THR A 55 17.63 -20.04 -18.25
C THR A 55 18.88 -20.11 -19.14
N THR A 56 18.82 -19.56 -20.36
CA THR A 56 19.85 -19.79 -21.39
C THR A 56 20.92 -18.69 -21.49
N ALA A 57 20.89 -17.70 -20.59
CA ALA A 57 21.86 -16.61 -20.60
C ALA A 57 23.22 -17.03 -20.04
N ASP A 58 24.29 -16.58 -20.70
CA ASP A 58 25.65 -16.72 -20.19
C ASP A 58 25.89 -15.83 -18.96
N LYS A 59 26.99 -16.09 -18.25
CA LYS A 59 27.32 -15.37 -17.02
C LYS A 59 27.49 -13.86 -17.22
N ALA A 60 28.09 -13.41 -18.33
CA ALA A 60 28.29 -11.98 -18.57
C ALA A 60 26.95 -11.27 -18.78
N THR A 61 26.01 -11.90 -19.50
CA THR A 61 24.64 -11.40 -19.66
C THR A 61 23.91 -11.31 -18.32
N ILE A 62 24.00 -12.34 -17.47
CA ILE A 62 23.41 -12.36 -16.13
C ILE A 62 23.97 -11.24 -15.26
N ASP A 63 25.31 -11.11 -15.19
CA ASP A 63 25.98 -10.11 -14.35
C ASP A 63 25.61 -8.68 -14.80
N SER A 64 25.50 -8.44 -16.11
CA SER A 64 25.01 -7.16 -16.67
C SER A 64 23.55 -6.87 -16.25
N ALA A 65 22.66 -7.87 -16.36
CA ALA A 65 21.27 -7.73 -15.98
C ALA A 65 21.10 -7.42 -14.48
N PHE A 66 21.87 -8.09 -13.61
CA PHE A 66 21.85 -7.80 -12.17
C PHE A 66 22.38 -6.41 -11.84
N LYS A 67 23.41 -5.93 -12.55
CA LYS A 67 23.89 -4.55 -12.41
C LYS A 67 22.80 -3.54 -12.79
N GLY A 68 22.12 -3.76 -13.92
CA GLY A 68 20.99 -2.93 -14.35
C GLY A 68 19.83 -2.94 -13.34
N HIS A 69 19.52 -4.12 -12.80
CA HIS A 69 18.50 -4.29 -11.76
C HIS A 69 18.81 -3.47 -10.49
N MET A 70 20.04 -3.53 -9.98
CA MET A 70 20.47 -2.75 -8.81
C MET A 70 20.45 -1.24 -9.10
N ALA A 71 20.89 -0.82 -10.29
CA ALA A 71 20.86 0.58 -10.69
C ALA A 71 19.42 1.13 -10.76
N ASN A 72 18.49 0.35 -11.32
CA ASN A 72 17.07 0.73 -11.39
C ASN A 72 16.44 0.82 -10.01
N MET A 73 16.71 -0.14 -9.11
CA MET A 73 16.24 -0.04 -7.73
C MET A 73 16.79 1.22 -7.04
N GLY A 74 18.07 1.54 -7.23
CA GLY A 74 18.65 2.78 -6.72
C GLY A 74 17.97 4.05 -7.24
N LYS A 75 17.54 4.06 -8.51
CA LYS A 75 16.72 5.15 -9.07
C LYS A 75 15.35 5.22 -8.39
N LEU A 76 14.65 4.09 -8.24
CA LEU A 76 13.32 4.05 -7.63
C LEU A 76 13.33 4.47 -6.16
N VAL A 77 14.40 4.15 -5.41
CA VAL A 77 14.58 4.63 -4.03
C VAL A 77 14.73 6.15 -4.01
N LYS A 78 15.57 6.72 -4.89
CA LYS A 78 15.74 8.18 -5.00
C LYS A 78 14.44 8.89 -5.38
N ASP A 79 13.64 8.25 -6.23
CA ASP A 79 12.34 8.75 -6.65
C ASP A 79 11.24 8.52 -5.57
N ASN A 80 11.58 7.99 -4.40
CA ASN A 80 10.64 7.60 -3.32
C ASN A 80 9.56 6.60 -3.76
N LYS A 81 9.81 5.82 -4.82
CA LYS A 81 8.89 4.83 -5.38
C LYS A 81 9.08 3.43 -4.81
N LEU A 82 10.29 3.06 -4.38
CA LEU A 82 10.59 1.76 -3.79
C LEU A 82 10.83 1.90 -2.28
N ILE A 83 9.95 1.31 -1.48
CA ILE A 83 9.98 1.40 -0.01
C ILE A 83 10.67 0.18 0.62
N VAL A 84 10.35 -1.01 0.13
CA VAL A 84 10.94 -2.28 0.59
C VAL A 84 11.30 -3.12 -0.61
N ALA A 85 12.48 -3.73 -0.58
CA ALA A 85 12.91 -4.75 -1.52
C ALA A 85 13.68 -5.85 -0.81
N GLY A 86 13.45 -7.10 -1.19
CA GLY A 86 14.24 -8.19 -0.65
C GLY A 86 13.89 -9.57 -1.20
N PRO A 87 14.80 -10.54 -1.04
CA PRO A 87 14.53 -11.93 -1.35
C PRO A 87 13.51 -12.51 -0.35
N LEU A 88 12.70 -13.45 -0.83
CA LEU A 88 11.86 -14.28 0.02
C LEU A 88 12.56 -15.63 0.26
N GLY A 89 12.44 -16.12 1.49
CA GLY A 89 12.87 -17.46 1.85
C GLY A 89 12.06 -18.55 1.14
N LYS A 90 12.46 -19.81 1.35
CA LYS A 90 11.73 -20.98 0.81
C LYS A 90 10.27 -20.94 1.25
N ASN A 91 9.36 -21.17 0.31
CA ASN A 91 7.92 -21.18 0.52
C ASN A 91 7.24 -22.08 -0.51
N ASP A 92 6.06 -22.60 -0.18
CA ASP A 92 5.31 -23.56 -1.00
C ASP A 92 4.82 -22.99 -2.34
N LYS A 93 4.88 -21.67 -2.51
CA LYS A 93 4.45 -20.96 -3.73
C LYS A 93 5.62 -20.57 -4.64
N ASN A 94 6.85 -20.95 -4.28
CA ASN A 94 8.08 -20.62 -5.01
C ASN A 94 8.29 -19.12 -5.27
N TYR A 95 7.81 -18.26 -4.37
CA TYR A 95 8.08 -16.83 -4.44
C TYR A 95 9.55 -16.55 -4.13
N ARG A 96 10.15 -15.61 -4.85
CA ARG A 96 11.60 -15.35 -4.81
C ARG A 96 11.96 -14.02 -4.19
N GLY A 97 11.04 -13.07 -4.16
CA GLY A 97 11.27 -11.75 -3.60
C GLY A 97 10.00 -10.91 -3.53
N ILE A 98 10.13 -9.76 -2.87
CA ILE A 98 9.06 -8.76 -2.73
C ILE A 98 9.57 -7.39 -3.10
N PHE A 99 8.67 -6.56 -3.65
CA PHE A 99 8.75 -5.10 -3.58
C PHE A 99 7.49 -4.51 -2.94
N ILE A 100 7.66 -3.43 -2.17
CA ILE A 100 6.57 -2.55 -1.76
C ILE A 100 6.80 -1.20 -2.45
N LEU A 101 5.89 -0.83 -3.35
CA LEU A 101 5.99 0.35 -4.18
C LEU A 101 5.02 1.45 -3.71
N ASN A 102 5.54 2.68 -3.62
CA ASN A 102 4.78 3.90 -3.34
C ASN A 102 4.32 4.53 -4.66
N VAL A 103 3.30 3.92 -5.25
CA VAL A 103 2.68 4.32 -6.52
C VAL A 103 1.16 4.27 -6.38
N LYS A 104 0.43 5.02 -7.22
CA LYS A 104 -1.03 5.17 -7.05
C LYS A 104 -1.82 4.02 -7.63
N THR A 105 -1.28 3.36 -8.66
CA THR A 105 -2.00 2.32 -9.41
C THR A 105 -1.12 1.11 -9.69
N ILE A 106 -1.76 -0.03 -9.96
CA ILE A 106 -1.06 -1.24 -10.38
C ILE A 106 -0.36 -1.02 -11.74
N ASP A 107 -0.93 -0.20 -12.62
CA ASP A 107 -0.33 0.05 -13.94
C ASP A 107 0.97 0.86 -13.85
N GLU A 108 1.08 1.79 -12.91
CA GLU A 108 2.35 2.45 -12.59
C GLU A 108 3.42 1.47 -12.08
N ALA A 109 3.03 0.37 -11.43
CA ALA A 109 3.94 -0.66 -10.93
C ALA A 109 4.42 -1.65 -12.01
N LYS A 110 3.75 -1.72 -13.17
CA LYS A 110 4.07 -2.64 -14.27
C LYS A 110 5.15 -2.09 -15.23
N LEU A 111 5.40 -0.79 -15.18
CA LEU A 111 6.32 -0.04 -16.06
C LEU A 111 7.73 0.01 -15.47
#